data_AF-M2V4M3-F1
#
_entry.id   AF-M2V4M3-F1
#
_cell.length_a   1.000
_cell.length_b   1.000
_cell.length_c   1.000
_cell.angle_alpha   90.00
_cell.angle_beta   90.00
_cell.angle_gamma   90.00
#
_symmetry.space_group_name_H-M   'P 1'
#
loop_
_entity.id
_entity.type
_entity.pdbx_description
1 polymer ?
#
loop_
_entity_poly.entity_id
_entity_poly.type
_entity_poly.pdbx_seq_one_letter_code
_entity_poly.pdbx_strand_id
1 'polypeptide(L)'
;IVISCMLRRRLLGEPLLSSRFNLSRAGILVNFCAISYNALAIVFLAFPEAPHPSLVNMNWSCLMVGVLFGVATVHYFFFGRCTYKGPVEYVKKSV
;
A
#
# COMPACT_ATOMS: atom_id res chain seq x y z
N ILE A 1 1.84 -0.20 -0.79
CA ILE A 1 1.81 0.91 0.21
C ILE A 1 3.20 1.53 0.39
N VAL A 2 4.20 0.83 0.91
CA VAL A 2 5.55 1.40 1.16
C VAL A 2 6.23 1.92 -0.11
N ILE A 3 6.20 1.14 -1.19
CA ILE A 3 6.78 1.55 -2.49
C ILE A 3 6.12 2.83 -3.01
N SER A 4 4.80 2.96 -2.84
CA SER A 4 4.02 4.16 -3.18
C SER A 4 4.44 5.37 -2.36
N CYS A 5 4.63 5.21 -1.05
CA CYS A 5 5.15 6.27 -0.19
C CYS A 5 6.56 6.69 -0.64
N MET A 6 7.44 5.74 -0.96
CA MET A 6 8.79 6.02 -1.44
C MET A 6 8.79 6.72 -2.80
N LEU A 7 7.91 6.32 -3.72
CA LEU A 7 7.74 7.01 -5.00
C LEU A 7 7.26 8.45 -4.78
N ARG A 8 6.23 8.66 -3.95
CA ARG A 8 5.74 10.00 -3.60
C ARG A 8 6.85 10.89 -3.05
N ARG A 9 7.63 10.39 -2.07
CA ARG A 9 8.76 11.14 -1.48
C ARG A 9 9.80 11.52 -2.53
N ARG A 10 10.13 10.61 -3.45
CA ARG A 10 11.06 10.86 -4.55
C ARG A 10 10.53 11.90 -5.55
N LEU A 11 9.24 11.85 -5.88
CA LEU A 11 8.59 12.81 -6.79
C LEU A 11 8.50 14.22 -6.18
N LEU A 12 8.28 14.30 -4.87
CA LEU A 12 8.21 15.56 -4.14
C LEU A 12 9.57 16.11 -3.69
N GLY A 13 10.66 15.39 -3.95
CA GLY A 13 12.01 15.80 -3.51
C GLY A 13 12.20 15.78 -1.99
N GLU A 14 11.35 15.08 -1.25
CA GLU A 14 11.50 14.95 0.21
C GLU A 14 12.78 14.14 0.54
N PRO A 15 13.54 14.52 1.59
CA PRO A 15 14.76 13.82 1.95
C PRO A 15 14.45 12.37 2.30
N LEU A 16 15.15 11.44 1.66
CA LEU A 16 15.06 10.01 1.98
C LEU A 16 16.03 9.65 3.11
N LEU A 17 15.72 8.60 3.86
CA LEU A 17 16.64 8.05 4.84
C LEU A 17 17.93 7.61 4.15
N SER A 18 19.07 7.80 4.79
CA SER A 18 20.35 7.32 4.26
C SER A 18 20.28 5.80 4.06
N SER A 19 20.56 5.35 2.84
CA SER A 19 20.54 3.94 2.45
C SER A 19 21.89 3.58 1.87
N ARG A 20 22.39 2.39 2.22
CA ARG A 20 23.59 1.80 1.61
C ARG A 20 23.42 1.57 0.11
N PHE A 21 22.17 1.40 -0.34
CA PHE A 21 21.82 1.16 -1.72
C PHE A 21 20.96 2.31 -2.26
N ASN A 22 21.43 2.99 -3.31
CA ASN A 22 20.71 4.10 -3.92
C ASN A 22 20.77 4.01 -5.45
N LEU A 23 19.62 3.72 -6.06
CA LEU A 23 19.40 3.67 -7.51
C LEU A 23 19.19 5.06 -8.14
N SER A 24 19.39 6.15 -7.39
CA SER A 24 19.22 7.53 -7.86
C SER A 24 17.89 7.71 -8.63
N ARG A 25 17.95 8.22 -9.87
CA ARG A 25 16.78 8.44 -10.76
C ARG A 25 16.12 7.15 -11.24
N ALA A 26 16.89 6.06 -11.43
CA ALA A 26 16.34 4.78 -11.85
C ALA A 26 15.35 4.21 -10.81
N GLY A 27 15.51 4.57 -9.54
CA GLY A 27 14.57 4.19 -8.48
C GLY A 27 13.15 4.70 -8.69
N ILE A 28 12.95 5.82 -9.38
CA ILE A 28 11.60 6.34 -9.69
C ILE A 28 10.90 5.41 -10.68
N LEU A 29 11.58 5.06 -11.77
CA LEU A 29 11.05 4.16 -12.80
C LEU A 29 10.74 2.78 -12.23
N VAL A 30 11.66 2.21 -11.45
CA VAL A 30 11.47 0.89 -10.81
C VAL A 30 10.27 0.91 -9.87
N ASN A 31 10.15 1.93 -9.01
CA ASN A 31 9.01 2.05 -8.10
C ASN A 31 7.68 2.22 -8.86
N PHE A 32 7.68 2.99 -9.95
CA PHE A 32 6.50 3.15 -10.79
C PHE A 32 6.09 1.81 -11.43
N CYS A 33 7.01 1.11 -12.07
CA CYS A 33 6.75 -0.22 -12.65
C CYS A 33 6.25 -1.21 -11.60
N ALA A 34 6.85 -1.21 -10.40
CA ALA A 34 6.42 -2.07 -9.30
C ALA A 34 4.98 -1.76 -8.86
N ILE A 35 4.61 -0.48 -8.72
CA ILE A 35 3.25 -0.09 -8.34
C ILE A 35 2.26 -0.49 -9.44
N SER A 36 2.58 -0.24 -10.71
CA SER A 36 1.73 -0.61 -11.84
C SER A 36 1.51 -2.12 -11.92
N TYR A 37 2.57 -2.91 -11.76
CA TYR A 37 2.45 -4.37 -11.71
C TYR A 37 1.61 -4.86 -10.53
N ASN A 38 1.84 -4.30 -9.33
CA ASN A 38 1.06 -4.67 -8.14
C ASN A 38 -0.43 -4.31 -8.30
N ALA A 39 -0.75 -3.18 -8.93
CA ALA A 39 -2.13 -2.80 -9.21
C ALA A 39 -2.83 -3.85 -10.09
N LEU A 40 -2.16 -4.34 -11.14
CA LEU A 40 -2.67 -5.42 -11.98
C LEU A 40 -2.76 -6.74 -11.21
N ALA A 41 -1.72 -7.11 -10.47
CA ALA A 41 -1.66 -8.36 -9.72
C ALA A 41 -2.80 -8.47 -8.69
N ILE A 42 -3.15 -7.38 -7.99
CA ILE A 42 -4.26 -7.36 -7.04
C ILE A 42 -5.60 -7.64 -7.74
N VAL A 43 -5.80 -7.12 -8.94
CA VAL A 43 -7.01 -7.40 -9.73
C VAL A 43 -7.09 -8.89 -10.03
N PHE A 44 -6.03 -9.48 -10.60
CA PHE A 44 -6.02 -10.92 -10.91
C PHE A 44 -6.10 -11.82 -9.69
N LEU A 45 -5.52 -11.41 -8.55
CA LEU A 45 -5.60 -12.15 -7.29
C LEU A 45 -7.04 -12.29 -6.78
N ALA A 46 -7.92 -11.36 -7.14
CA ALA A 46 -9.33 -11.38 -6.77
C ALA A 46 -10.19 -12.23 -7.72
N PHE A 47 -9.67 -12.66 -8.88
CA PHE A 47 -10.41 -13.51 -9.81
C PHE A 47 -10.42 -14.97 -9.37
N PRO A 48 -11.49 -15.72 -9.67
CA PRO A 48 -11.50 -17.18 -9.57
C PRO A 48 -10.66 -17.83 -10.67
N GLU A 49 -10.24 -19.07 -10.44
CA GLU A 49 -9.39 -19.83 -11.38
C GLU A 49 -10.12 -20.25 -12.67
N ALA A 50 -11.44 -20.38 -12.61
CA ALA A 50 -12.29 -20.78 -13.73
C ALA A 50 -13.50 -19.83 -13.86
N PRO A 51 -14.01 -19.63 -15.09
CA PRO A 51 -15.27 -18.93 -15.31
C PRO A 51 -16.43 -19.73 -14.68
N HIS A 52 -17.41 -19.02 -14.15
CA HIS A 52 -18.58 -19.59 -13.46
C HIS A 52 -18.23 -20.58 -12.32
N PRO A 53 -17.44 -20.15 -11.31
CA PRO A 53 -17.11 -21.02 -10.20
C PRO A 53 -18.37 -21.35 -9.39
N SER A 54 -18.43 -22.58 -8.89
CA SER A 54 -19.40 -22.94 -7.85
C SER A 54 -19.10 -22.16 -6.56
N LEU A 55 -20.09 -22.07 -5.67
CA LEU A 55 -19.94 -21.31 -4.41
C LEU A 55 -18.76 -21.79 -3.55
N VAL A 56 -18.47 -23.09 -3.60
CA VAL A 56 -17.37 -23.73 -2.88
C VAL A 56 -16.01 -23.40 -3.50
N ASN A 57 -15.96 -23.25 -4.83
CA ASN A 57 -14.73 -23.04 -5.59
C ASN A 57 -14.45 -21.55 -5.88
N MET A 58 -15.34 -20.64 -5.44
CA MET A 58 -15.15 -19.21 -5.62
C MET A 58 -13.94 -18.73 -4.83
N ASN A 59 -13.12 -17.86 -5.43
CA ASN A 59 -12.07 -17.16 -4.71
C ASN A 59 -12.69 -16.10 -3.79
N TRP A 60 -12.91 -16.46 -2.53
CA TRP A 60 -13.49 -15.58 -1.52
C TRP A 60 -12.56 -14.45 -1.05
N SER A 61 -11.31 -14.43 -1.51
CA SER A 61 -10.36 -13.37 -1.17
C SER A 61 -10.87 -11.99 -1.59
N CYS A 62 -11.60 -11.90 -2.71
CA CYS A 62 -12.17 -10.64 -3.18
C CYS A 62 -13.14 -10.02 -2.15
N LEU A 63 -14.03 -10.86 -1.59
CA LEU A 63 -14.97 -10.45 -0.55
C LEU A 63 -14.24 -10.07 0.73
N MET A 64 -13.32 -10.93 1.20
CA MET A 64 -12.58 -10.70 2.44
C MET A 64 -11.76 -9.40 2.38
N VAL A 65 -11.04 -9.19 1.27
CA VAL A 65 -10.25 -7.97 1.04
C VAL A 65 -11.17 -6.76 0.95
N GLY A 66 -12.27 -6.84 0.19
CA GLY A 66 -13.22 -5.73 0.04
C GLY A 66 -13.86 -5.32 1.37
N VAL A 67 -14.31 -6.29 2.17
CA VAL A 67 -14.89 -6.03 3.50
C VAL A 67 -13.84 -5.47 4.46
N LEU A 68 -12.64 -6.05 4.50
CA LEU A 68 -11.56 -5.58 5.36
C LEU A 68 -11.19 -4.12 5.04
N PHE A 69 -10.98 -3.80 3.76
CA PHE A 69 -10.71 -2.41 3.35
C PHE A 69 -11.88 -1.50 3.67
N GLY A 70 -13.12 -1.91 3.39
CA GLY A 70 -14.31 -1.11 3.71
C GLY A 70 -14.42 -0.78 5.20
N VAL A 71 -14.33 -1.78 6.06
CA VAL A 71 -14.39 -1.60 7.52
C VAL A 71 -13.21 -0.77 8.01
N ALA A 72 -11.99 -1.03 7.54
CA ALA A 72 -10.81 -0.24 7.91
C ALA A 72 -10.94 1.23 7.50
N THR A 73 -11.44 1.51 6.29
CA THR A 73 -11.67 2.86 5.79
C THR A 73 -12.73 3.58 6.62
N VAL A 74 -13.87 2.94 6.87
CA VAL A 74 -14.94 3.49 7.73
C VAL A 74 -14.38 3.81 9.12
N HIS A 75 -13.72 2.83 9.75
CA HIS A 75 -13.13 3.01 11.07
C HIS A 75 -12.09 4.16 11.10
N TYR A 76 -11.23 4.26 10.08
CA TYR A 76 -10.25 5.33 9.98
C TYR A 76 -10.91 6.72 9.87
N PHE A 77 -11.95 6.86 9.04
CA PHE A 77 -12.61 8.15 8.87
C PHE A 77 -13.40 8.59 10.11
N PHE A 78 -14.04 7.67 10.82
CA PHE A 78 -14.83 8.03 12.01
C PHE A 78 -14.00 8.17 13.28
N PHE A 79 -13.00 7.30 13.50
CA PHE A 79 -12.24 7.25 14.75
C PHE A 79 -10.74 7.43 14.52
N GLY A 80 -10.17 6.66 13.59
CA GLY A 80 -8.72 6.55 13.43
C GLY A 80 -8.01 7.87 13.16
N ARG A 81 -8.57 8.74 12.31
CA ARG A 81 -7.96 10.03 11.96
C ARG A 81 -7.84 11.01 13.12
N CYS A 82 -8.67 10.87 14.17
CA CYS A 82 -8.67 11.76 15.33
C CYS A 82 -7.79 11.22 16.47
N THR A 83 -7.67 9.89 16.58
CA THR A 83 -6.93 9.24 17.66
C THR A 83 -5.49 8.89 17.28
N TYR A 84 -5.17 8.80 15.98
CA TYR A 84 -3.86 8.40 15.50
C TYR A 84 -2.78 9.45 15.81
N LYS A 85 -1.90 9.12 16.74
CA LYS A 85 -0.66 9.85 17.01
C LYS A 85 0.48 9.19 16.26
N GLY A 86 1.09 9.92 15.33
CA GLY A 86 2.16 9.40 14.50
C GLY A 86 3.39 9.01 15.35
N PRO A 87 4.14 7.96 14.96
CA PRO A 87 5.34 7.53 15.69
C PRO A 87 6.40 8.63 15.82
N VAL A 88 6.36 9.65 14.94
CA VAL A 88 7.24 10.83 14.99
C VAL A 88 7.03 11.68 16.25
N GLU A 89 5.85 11.65 16.87
CA GLU A 89 5.60 12.34 18.15
C GLU A 89 6.39 11.73 19.32
N TYR A 90 6.78 10.44 19.20
CA TYR A 90 7.46 9.70 20.26
C TYR A 90 8.99 9.63 20.06
N VAL A 91 9.51 10.17 18.94
CA VAL A 91 10.95 10.23 18.69
C VAL A 91 11.53 11.45 19.40
N LYS A 92 12.39 11.23 20.41
CA LYS A 92 13.23 12.28 20.99
C LYS A 92 14.13 12.83 19.88
N LYS A 93 13.95 14.10 19.52
CA LYS A 93 14.92 14.84 18.72
C LYS A 93 16.16 15.04 19.60
N SER A 94 17.18 14.19 19.43
CA SER A 94 18.51 14.47 19.96
C SER A 94 19.02 15.72 19.26
N VAL A 95 19.17 16.80 20.04
CA VAL A 95 19.85 18.03 19.64
C VAL A 95 21.27 17.72 19.21
#